data_AF-A0A445D043-F1
#
_entry.id   AF-A0A445D043-F1
#
_cell.length_a   1.000
_cell.length_b   1.000
_cell.length_c   1.000
_cell.angle_alpha   90.00
_cell.angle_beta   90.00
_cell.angle_gamma   90.00
#
_symmetry.space_group_name_H-M   'P 1'
#
loop_
_entity.id
_entity.type
_entity.pdbx_description
1 polymer ?
#
loop_
_entity_poly.entity_id
_entity_poly.type
_entity_poly.pdbx_seq_one_letter_code
_entity_poly.pdbx_strand_id
1 'polypeptide(L)'
;MNTFYYVGLTGIGVGGEVLPIPEASFEVDSTGAGGVIVDSGTAVTRLKEEVYDVLRDAFLSGTKGLQRANGVALFDTCYDLSSKASVEVPTVSFHFPGGRELPLPAKNYLIPVDSVGTFCFAFAPTTSSLSIIGNVQQQGTRVGFDVANWVVGFSVDSC
;
A
#
# COMPACT_ATOMS: atom_id res chain seq x y z
N MET A 1 -26.69 4.13 2.95
CA MET A 1 -26.15 3.89 1.59
C MET A 1 -24.71 3.47 1.75
N ASN A 2 -24.36 2.24 1.34
CA ASN A 2 -22.96 1.80 1.30
C ASN A 2 -22.35 2.29 -0.01
N THR A 3 -21.49 3.29 0.05
CA THR A 3 -20.93 3.98 -1.13
C THR A 3 -19.52 3.52 -1.48
N PHE A 4 -18.91 2.67 -0.67
CA PHE A 4 -17.52 2.24 -0.84
C PHE A 4 -17.41 0.78 -1.29
N TYR A 5 -16.37 0.50 -2.07
CA TYR A 5 -15.98 -0.86 -2.46
C TYR A 5 -14.96 -1.40 -1.47
N TYR A 6 -15.45 -2.19 -0.50
CA TYR A 6 -14.61 -2.87 0.47
C TYR A 6 -13.91 -4.08 -0.13
N VAL A 7 -12.71 -4.34 0.37
CA VAL A 7 -11.92 -5.53 0.03
C VAL A 7 -11.50 -6.26 1.29
N GLY A 8 -11.51 -7.59 1.25
CA GLY A 8 -11.06 -8.43 2.35
C GLY A 8 -9.54 -8.51 2.39
N LEU A 9 -8.84 -7.41 2.71
CA LEU A 9 -7.40 -7.47 2.98
C LEU A 9 -7.19 -8.23 4.29
N THR A 10 -6.23 -9.15 4.30
CA THR A 10 -5.90 -10.00 5.47
C THR A 10 -4.47 -9.79 5.94
N GLY A 11 -3.61 -9.19 5.12
CA GLY A 11 -2.23 -8.95 5.49
C GLY A 11 -1.49 -8.10 4.47
N ILE A 12 -0.29 -7.68 4.86
CA ILE A 12 0.66 -6.98 4.01
C ILE A 12 1.99 -7.72 4.14
N GLY A 13 2.63 -8.00 3.02
CA GLY A 13 3.93 -8.65 2.95
C GLY A 13 5.05 -7.65 2.67
N VAL A 14 6.21 -7.85 3.29
CA VAL A 14 7.46 -7.13 2.97
C VAL A 14 8.61 -8.11 2.84
N GLY A 15 9.33 -8.08 1.72
CA GLY A 15 10.49 -8.95 1.49
C GLY A 15 10.15 -10.45 1.45
N GLY A 16 8.91 -10.79 1.10
CA GLY A 16 8.41 -12.18 1.05
C GLY A 16 7.81 -12.69 2.37
N GLU A 17 7.87 -11.91 3.44
CA GLU A 17 7.30 -12.27 4.74
C GLU A 17 6.02 -11.48 5.04
N VAL A 18 4.98 -12.15 5.50
CA VAL A 18 3.74 -11.50 5.95
C VAL A 18 4.00 -10.82 7.30
N LEU A 19 3.68 -9.53 7.39
CA LEU A 19 3.90 -8.74 8.59
C LEU A 19 2.99 -9.21 9.74
N PRO A 20 3.43 -9.12 11.00
CA PRO A 20 2.68 -9.56 12.17
C PRO A 20 1.57 -8.55 12.55
N ILE A 21 0.65 -8.29 11.63
CA ILE A 21 -0.48 -7.38 11.80
C ILE A 21 -1.73 -8.25 12.03
N PRO A 22 -2.50 -8.04 13.12
CA PRO A 22 -3.73 -8.78 13.35
C PRO A 22 -4.72 -8.59 12.20
N GLU A 23 -5.37 -9.66 11.73
CA GLU A 23 -6.37 -9.56 10.65
C GLU A 23 -7.49 -8.57 10.99
N ALA A 24 -7.88 -8.50 12.27
CA ALA A 24 -8.87 -7.55 12.79
C ALA A 24 -8.52 -6.07 12.51
N SER A 25 -7.26 -5.72 12.27
CA SER A 25 -6.86 -4.37 11.88
C SER A 25 -7.44 -3.95 10.51
N PHE A 26 -7.72 -4.92 9.64
CA PHE A 26 -8.27 -4.72 8.29
C PHE A 26 -9.79 -4.89 8.21
N GLU A 27 -10.44 -5.40 9.26
CA GLU A 27 -11.86 -5.70 9.27
C GLU A 27 -12.73 -4.48 9.57
N VAL A 28 -14.01 -4.59 9.20
CA VAL A 28 -15.06 -3.68 9.65
C VAL A 28 -15.52 -4.14 11.02
N ASP A 29 -15.51 -3.24 12.00
CA ASP A 29 -15.93 -3.53 13.36
C ASP A 29 -17.46 -3.60 13.52
N SER A 30 -17.92 -3.97 14.72
CA SER A 30 -19.34 -4.10 15.03
C SER A 30 -20.15 -2.81 14.90
N THR A 31 -19.50 -1.65 14.83
CA THR A 31 -20.13 -0.34 14.64
C THR A 31 -20.21 0.05 13.16
N GLY A 32 -19.64 -0.75 12.27
CA GLY A 32 -19.55 -0.46 10.83
C GLY A 32 -18.38 0.47 10.48
N ALA A 33 -17.46 0.73 11.41
CA ALA A 33 -16.23 1.49 11.16
C ALA A 33 -15.09 0.53 10.78
N GLY A 34 -14.01 1.05 10.20
CA GLY A 34 -12.91 0.19 9.78
C GLY A 34 -13.07 -0.34 8.35
N GLY A 35 -12.41 -1.45 8.06
CA GLY A 35 -12.32 -2.00 6.72
C GLY A 35 -11.21 -1.38 5.87
N VAL A 36 -11.01 -2.00 4.71
CA VAL A 36 -10.15 -1.52 3.64
C VAL A 36 -11.00 -1.33 2.39
N ILE A 37 -10.87 -0.18 1.74
CA ILE A 37 -11.55 0.10 0.47
C ILE A 37 -10.56 0.26 -0.67
N VAL A 38 -11.04 0.14 -1.90
CA VAL A 38 -10.29 0.54 -3.09
C VAL A 38 -10.84 1.85 -3.60
N ASP A 39 -9.98 2.85 -3.78
CA ASP A 39 -10.37 4.17 -4.23
C ASP A 39 -9.30 4.79 -5.14
N SER A 40 -9.58 4.86 -6.44
CA SER A 40 -8.72 5.53 -7.41
C SER A 40 -8.72 7.06 -7.27
N GLY A 41 -9.66 7.64 -6.51
CA GLY A 41 -9.69 9.07 -6.18
C GLY A 41 -8.67 9.49 -5.13
N THR A 42 -8.11 8.52 -4.38
CA THR A 42 -7.05 8.77 -3.41
C THR A 42 -5.68 8.47 -4.03
N ALA A 43 -4.75 9.43 -3.99
CA ALA A 43 -3.46 9.32 -4.70
C ALA A 43 -2.63 8.08 -4.30
N VAL A 44 -2.45 7.84 -3.00
CA VAL A 44 -1.63 6.76 -2.45
C VAL A 44 -2.38 6.02 -1.35
N THR A 45 -1.96 4.79 -1.07
CA THR A 45 -2.58 3.96 -0.03
C THR A 45 -2.47 4.63 1.32
N ARG A 46 -3.61 4.70 2.01
CA ARG A 46 -3.75 5.24 3.36
C ARG A 46 -4.08 4.10 4.31
N LEU A 47 -3.27 3.90 5.32
CA LEU A 47 -3.47 2.82 6.30
C LEU A 47 -3.72 3.43 7.68
N LYS A 48 -4.49 2.72 8.51
CA LYS A 48 -4.54 3.05 9.95
C LYS A 48 -3.11 3.12 10.49
N GLU A 49 -2.86 4.04 11.41
CA GLU A 49 -1.51 4.37 11.88
C GLU A 49 -0.75 3.13 12.36
N GLU A 50 -1.40 2.25 13.13
CA GLU A 50 -0.80 1.02 13.63
C GLU A 50 -0.39 0.02 12.53
N VAL A 51 -1.12 0.00 11.41
CA VAL A 51 -0.80 -0.86 10.25
C VAL A 51 0.32 -0.21 9.43
N TYR A 52 0.23 1.11 9.24
CA TYR A 52 1.22 1.90 8.52
C TYR A 52 2.60 1.81 9.18
N ASP A 53 2.67 1.95 10.50
CA ASP A 53 3.94 1.92 11.25
C ASP A 53 4.66 0.58 11.07
N VAL A 54 3.95 -0.55 11.18
CA VAL A 54 4.54 -1.88 11.00
C VAL A 54 5.04 -2.06 9.55
N LEU A 55 4.28 -1.60 8.55
CA LEU A 55 4.69 -1.64 7.15
C LEU A 55 5.91 -0.76 6.89
N ARG A 56 5.88 0.50 7.36
CA ARG A 56 6.97 1.47 7.21
C ARG A 56 8.25 0.91 7.82
N ASP A 57 8.18 0.42 9.05
CA ASP A 57 9.36 -0.03 9.80
C ASP A 57 9.97 -1.29 9.18
N ALA A 58 9.15 -2.22 8.67
CA ALA A 58 9.63 -3.37 7.91
C ALA A 58 10.31 -2.96 6.61
N PHE A 59 9.71 -2.02 5.85
CA PHE A 59 10.30 -1.49 4.63
C PHE A 59 11.64 -0.79 4.92
N LEU A 60 11.70 0.05 5.95
CA LEU A 60 12.92 0.72 6.42
C LEU A 60 14.02 -0.26 6.83
N SER A 61 13.65 -1.38 7.44
CA SER A 61 14.61 -2.41 7.81
C SER A 61 15.29 -3.04 6.58
N GLY A 62 14.55 -3.17 5.47
CA GLY A 62 15.05 -3.68 4.20
C GLY A 62 15.82 -2.66 3.36
N THR A 63 15.80 -1.36 3.71
CA THR A 63 16.41 -0.28 2.93
C THR A 63 17.51 0.49 3.68
N LYS A 64 18.09 -0.09 4.74
CA LYS A 64 19.15 0.55 5.56
C LYS A 64 20.36 1.04 4.76
N GLY A 65 20.62 0.46 3.59
CA GLY A 65 21.72 0.85 2.69
C GLY A 65 21.41 2.07 1.80
N LEU A 66 20.17 2.57 1.80
CA LEU A 66 19.77 3.73 1.01
C LEU A 66 19.90 5.01 1.82
N GLN A 67 20.38 6.07 1.17
CA GLN A 67 20.51 7.38 1.80
C GLN A 67 19.13 7.99 2.04
N ARG A 68 18.80 8.32 3.29
CA ARG A 68 17.55 8.97 3.65
C ARG A 68 17.54 10.44 3.23
N ALA A 69 16.37 10.91 2.79
CA ALA A 69 16.06 12.31 2.57
C ALA A 69 15.00 12.78 3.58
N ASN A 70 14.78 14.10 3.65
CA ASN A 70 13.68 14.66 4.43
C ASN A 70 12.33 14.19 3.87
N GLY A 71 11.34 14.05 4.75
CA GLY A 71 9.97 13.77 4.35
C GLY A 71 9.40 14.87 3.46
N VAL A 72 8.47 14.50 2.58
CA VAL A 72 7.84 15.40 1.60
C VAL A 72 6.33 15.28 1.72
N ALA A 73 5.66 16.38 2.09
CA ALA A 73 4.21 16.46 2.27
C ALA A 73 3.68 15.36 3.21
N LEU A 74 3.01 14.34 2.65
CA LEU A 74 2.42 13.22 3.39
C LEU A 74 3.35 12.01 3.56
N PHE A 75 4.54 12.03 2.95
CA PHE A 75 5.51 10.94 3.01
C PHE A 75 6.57 11.21 4.07
N ASP A 76 6.73 10.30 5.03
CA ASP A 76 7.78 10.38 6.06
C ASP A 76 9.07 9.62 5.70
N THR A 77 8.98 8.74 4.70
CA THR A 77 10.04 7.81 4.32
C THR A 77 10.46 8.11 2.90
N CYS A 78 11.50 8.93 2.78
CA CYS A 78 12.08 9.33 1.52
C CYS A 78 13.58 9.03 1.47
N TYR A 79 14.09 8.90 0.26
CA TYR A 79 15.48 8.58 -0.05
C TYR A 79 16.01 9.52 -1.12
N ASP A 80 17.30 9.87 -1.00
CA ASP A 80 18.06 10.52 -2.06
C ASP A 80 18.69 9.44 -2.93
N LEU A 81 18.16 9.28 -4.14
CA LEU A 81 18.63 8.32 -5.12
C LEU A 81 19.30 9.00 -6.33
N SER A 82 19.61 10.29 -6.24
CA SER A 82 20.19 11.10 -7.32
C SER A 82 21.50 10.53 -7.89
N SER A 83 22.25 9.80 -7.06
CA SER A 83 23.53 9.17 -7.42
C SER A 83 23.41 7.72 -7.89
N LYS A 84 22.19 7.18 -8.02
CA LYS A 84 21.93 5.76 -8.33
C LYS A 84 21.20 5.62 -9.66
N ALA A 85 21.68 4.71 -10.52
CA ALA A 85 20.98 4.35 -11.75
C ALA A 85 19.80 3.39 -11.49
N SER A 86 19.96 2.52 -10.49
CA SER A 86 18.93 1.62 -9.98
C SER A 86 19.18 1.32 -8.50
N VAL A 87 18.13 0.88 -7.81
CA VAL A 87 18.20 0.42 -6.42
C VAL A 87 17.40 -0.86 -6.26
N GLU A 88 17.83 -1.68 -5.31
CA GLU A 88 17.04 -2.82 -4.83
C GLU A 88 16.33 -2.42 -3.54
N VAL A 89 15.06 -2.81 -3.45
CA VAL A 89 14.19 -2.56 -2.30
C VAL A 89 13.37 -3.81 -2.00
N PRO A 90 12.95 -4.05 -0.75
CA PRO A 90 12.15 -5.22 -0.42
C PRO A 90 10.82 -5.18 -1.19
N THR A 91 10.36 -6.35 -1.62
CA THR A 91 9.04 -6.51 -2.24
C THR A 91 7.95 -6.09 -1.27
N VAL A 92 6.81 -5.60 -1.79
CA VAL A 92 5.62 -5.29 -0.99
C VAL A 92 4.42 -5.95 -1.65
N SER A 93 3.54 -6.56 -0.87
CA SER A 93 2.36 -7.25 -1.39
C SER A 93 1.14 -7.11 -0.47
N PHE A 94 -0.05 -7.19 -1.07
CA PHE A 94 -1.33 -7.28 -0.35
C PHE A 94 -1.81 -8.73 -0.33
N HIS A 95 -2.26 -9.20 0.84
CA HIS A 95 -2.75 -10.57 1.02
C HIS A 95 -4.26 -10.61 1.24
N PHE A 96 -4.92 -11.58 0.62
CA PHE A 96 -6.37 -11.77 0.65
C PHE A 96 -6.72 -13.22 1.06
N PRO A 97 -7.97 -13.48 1.48
CA PRO A 97 -8.42 -14.80 1.92
C PRO A 97 -8.11 -15.91 0.91
N GLY A 98 -7.87 -17.12 1.43
CA GLY A 98 -7.55 -18.29 0.60
C GLY A 98 -6.13 -18.26 0.03
N GLY A 99 -5.20 -17.56 0.68
CA GLY A 99 -3.78 -17.52 0.30
C GLY A 99 -3.50 -16.73 -0.97
N ARG A 100 -4.41 -15.84 -1.39
CA ARG A 100 -4.23 -15.00 -2.57
C ARG A 100 -3.33 -13.82 -2.24
N GLU A 101 -2.45 -13.49 -3.16
CA GLU A 101 -1.48 -12.39 -3.03
C GLU A 101 -1.55 -11.48 -4.25
N LEU A 102 -1.46 -10.18 -4.01
CA LEU A 102 -1.23 -9.15 -5.02
C LEU A 102 0.14 -8.49 -4.77
N PRO A 103 1.20 -8.94 -5.44
CA PRO A 103 2.50 -8.27 -5.37
C PRO A 103 2.43 -6.91 -6.06
N LEU A 104 3.03 -5.90 -5.43
CA LEU A 104 3.10 -4.56 -5.97
C LEU A 104 4.43 -4.38 -6.73
N PRO A 105 4.41 -3.82 -7.96
CA PRO A 105 5.62 -3.36 -8.62
C PRO A 105 6.34 -2.30 -7.76
N ALA A 106 7.68 -2.24 -7.79
CA ALA A 106 8.43 -1.26 -7.00
C ALA A 106 8.04 0.19 -7.27
N LYS A 107 7.71 0.51 -8.53
CA LYS A 107 7.19 1.82 -8.94
C LYS A 107 5.83 2.20 -8.31
N ASN A 108 5.11 1.23 -7.75
CA ASN A 108 3.84 1.42 -7.05
C ASN A 108 4.03 1.67 -5.55
N TYR A 109 5.26 1.67 -5.02
CA TYR A 109 5.50 2.01 -3.62
C TYR A 109 6.77 2.82 -3.37
N LEU A 110 7.65 3.00 -4.35
CA LEU A 110 8.77 3.93 -4.29
C LEU A 110 8.67 4.89 -5.49
N ILE A 111 8.11 6.07 -5.25
CA ILE A 111 7.76 7.03 -6.32
C ILE A 111 8.69 8.24 -6.31
N PRO A 112 9.04 8.80 -7.48
CA PRO A 112 9.74 10.09 -7.53
C PRO A 112 8.79 11.20 -7.06
N VAL A 113 9.29 12.11 -6.22
CA VAL A 113 8.53 13.28 -5.74
C VAL A 113 9.09 14.61 -6.26
N ASP A 114 10.24 14.57 -6.92
CA ASP A 114 10.85 15.69 -7.61
C ASP A 114 11.65 15.22 -8.85
N SER A 115 12.28 16.15 -9.54
CA SER A 115 13.13 15.88 -10.71
C SER A 115 14.63 15.72 -10.37
N VAL A 116 15.01 15.84 -9.10
CA VAL A 116 16.43 15.83 -8.68
C VAL A 116 16.85 14.52 -8.01
N GLY A 117 15.93 13.57 -7.84
CA GLY A 117 16.23 12.21 -7.43
C GLY A 117 15.71 11.83 -6.04
N THR A 118 14.76 12.59 -5.48
CA THR A 118 14.09 12.19 -4.24
C THR A 118 12.97 11.20 -4.55
N PHE A 119 13.01 10.04 -3.90
CA PHE A 119 11.97 9.01 -3.99
C PHE A 119 11.36 8.74 -2.63
N CYS A 120 10.04 8.65 -2.55
CA CYS A 120 9.33 8.42 -1.29
C CYS A 120 8.51 7.14 -1.32
N PHE A 121 8.40 6.52 -0.14
CA PHE A 121 7.57 5.36 0.10
C PHE A 121 6.09 5.78 0.01
N ALA A 122 5.38 5.29 -0.99
CA ALA A 122 4.05 5.76 -1.37
C ALA A 122 2.92 5.17 -0.51
N PHE A 123 3.11 5.15 0.80
CA PHE A 123 2.11 4.84 1.81
C PHE A 123 2.11 5.98 2.83
N ALA A 124 0.97 6.21 3.46
CA ALA A 124 0.87 7.20 4.52
C ALA A 124 -0.18 6.79 5.56
N PRO A 125 -0.08 7.28 6.80
CA PRO A 125 -1.10 7.03 7.80
C PRO A 125 -2.38 7.81 7.49
N THR A 126 -3.48 7.40 8.10
CA THR A 126 -4.75 8.14 8.15
C THR A 126 -5.26 8.24 9.59
N THR A 127 -5.92 9.35 9.90
CA THR A 127 -6.67 9.53 11.16
C THR A 127 -8.10 8.99 11.08
N SER A 128 -8.53 8.55 9.89
CA SER A 128 -9.80 7.85 9.69
C SER A 128 -9.70 6.41 10.18
N SER A 129 -10.85 5.84 10.61
CA SER A 129 -10.93 4.40 10.84
C SER A 129 -10.79 3.58 9.56
N LEU A 130 -11.02 4.18 8.38
CA LEU A 130 -11.00 3.50 7.09
C LEU A 130 -9.60 3.50 6.47
N SER A 131 -9.11 2.32 6.09
CA SER A 131 -7.93 2.19 5.22
C SER A 131 -8.33 2.18 3.75
N ILE A 132 -7.44 2.66 2.88
CA ILE A 132 -7.72 2.91 1.46
C ILE A 132 -6.55 2.40 0.63
N ILE A 133 -6.78 1.47 -0.30
CA ILE A 133 -5.86 1.15 -1.39
C ILE A 133 -6.00 2.23 -2.46
N GLY A 134 -4.97 3.08 -2.58
CA GLY A 134 -4.97 4.26 -3.44
C GLY A 134 -4.54 3.97 -4.89
N ASN A 135 -4.64 5.00 -5.72
CA ASN A 135 -4.39 4.94 -7.16
C ASN A 135 -2.99 4.43 -7.52
N VAL A 136 -1.93 4.93 -6.87
CA VAL A 136 -0.54 4.51 -7.16
C VAL A 136 -0.36 2.99 -7.00
N GLN A 137 -0.99 2.39 -5.98
CA GLN A 137 -0.91 0.93 -5.78
C GLN A 137 -1.74 0.14 -6.79
N GLN A 138 -2.75 0.76 -7.40
CA GLN A 138 -3.58 0.13 -8.44
C GLN A 138 -2.94 0.20 -9.85
N GLN A 139 -1.94 1.05 -10.08
CA GLN A 139 -1.35 1.23 -11.42
C GLN A 139 -0.77 -0.08 -11.99
N GLY A 140 -1.09 -0.38 -13.25
CA GLY A 140 -0.67 -1.63 -13.90
C GLY A 140 -1.38 -2.89 -13.37
N THR A 141 -2.41 -2.72 -12.53
CA THR A 141 -3.30 -3.78 -12.08
C THR A 141 -4.71 -3.46 -12.57
N ARG A 142 -5.33 -4.40 -13.28
CA ARG A 142 -6.75 -4.30 -13.61
C ARG A 142 -7.57 -4.58 -12.37
N VAL A 143 -8.40 -3.61 -11.98
CA VAL A 143 -9.37 -3.74 -10.89
C VAL A 143 -10.75 -3.95 -11.48
N GLY A 144 -11.35 -5.12 -11.24
CA GLY A 144 -12.71 -5.47 -11.68
C GLY A 144 -13.70 -5.39 -10.52
N PHE A 145 -14.87 -4.82 -10.77
CA PHE A 145 -15.96 -4.72 -9.79
C PHE A 145 -17.14 -5.57 -10.25
N ASP A 146 -17.27 -6.76 -9.66
CA ASP A 146 -18.44 -7.61 -9.83
C ASP A 146 -19.45 -7.32 -8.71
N VAL A 147 -20.27 -6.31 -8.98
CA VAL A 147 -21.29 -5.82 -8.03
C VAL A 147 -22.44 -6.82 -7.83
N ALA A 148 -22.65 -7.74 -8.76
CA ALA A 148 -23.68 -8.77 -8.64
C ALA A 148 -23.26 -9.84 -7.63
N ASN A 149 -21.97 -10.15 -7.57
CA ASN A 149 -21.41 -11.19 -6.70
C ASN A 149 -20.64 -10.64 -5.49
N TRP A 150 -20.60 -9.32 -5.28
CA TRP A 150 -19.86 -8.66 -4.19
C TRP A 150 -18.36 -8.96 -4.19
N VAL A 151 -17.76 -8.99 -5.39
CA VAL A 151 -16.34 -9.32 -5.57
C VAL A 151 -15.61 -8.16 -6.22
N VAL A 152 -14.48 -7.79 -5.63
CA VAL A 152 -13.45 -6.97 -6.29
C VAL A 152 -12.31 -7.90 -6.68
N GLY A 153 -11.97 -7.91 -7.96
CA GLY A 153 -10.89 -8.73 -8.52
C GLY A 153 -9.69 -7.88 -8.92
N PHE A 154 -8.49 -8.38 -8.63
CA PHE A 154 -7.24 -7.80 -9.10
C PHE A 154 -6.58 -8.78 -10.06
N SER A 155 -6.18 -8.30 -11.23
CA SER A 155 -5.41 -9.10 -12.19
C SER A 155 -4.32 -8.23 -12.81
N VAL A 156 -3.21 -8.86 -13.23
CA VAL A 156 -2.15 -8.16 -13.98
C VAL A 156 -2.79 -7.49 -15.20
N ASP A 157 -2.50 -6.20 -15.39
CA ASP A 157 -2.94 -5.50 -16.58
C ASP A 157 -2.08 -5.92 -17.77
N SER A 158 -2.72 -6.30 -18.87
CA SER A 158 -2.06 -6.71 -20.11
C SER A 158 -2.28 -5.71 -21.25
N CYS A 159 -2.69 -4.48 -20.93
CA CYS A 159 -2.96 -3.43 -21.91
C CYS A 159 -1.68 -2.75 -22.42
#